data_AF-X6G413-F1
#
_entry.id   AF-X6G413-F1
#
_cell.length_a   1.000
_cell.length_b   1.000
_cell.length_c   1.000
_cell.angle_alpha   90.00
_cell.angle_beta   90.00
_cell.angle_gamma   90.00
#
_symmetry.space_group_name_H-M   'P 1'
#
loop_
_entity.id
_entity.type
_entity.pdbx_description
1 polymer ?
#
loop_
_entity_poly.entity_id
_entity_poly.type
_entity_poly.pdbx_seq_one_letter_code
_entity_poly.pdbx_strand_id
1 'polypeptide(L)'
;MVHRYGPHIFHTDDDEIWAFVAKFGEWMPYRHSVFATVGGEVYSLPVNLLTINQFFGRAMGPAEARTFMEALQVSIANPANFREQALSMVGEKFYDAFFRHYTEKQWGVAPELLPASILKRLPLRFSYDSNYFHHRQQAMPRDGYTAIVAAILDHRHIEVRLGICAEALTETFDHTFYSGGIDRYFDYRLGELGYRTLRFEEVRGADDVLGCPVMNFPDPDVPWTRMTEHRHLSPWLKPKSRRSIVWKEFSESAVRGGALFYPLRLASDERLLEAYVALARRQAGVTFFGRLGCHAYIDMDAAIRRAIDTAAVAVEAFAGGRCPPAFVHHPLGKA
;
A
#
# COMPACT_ATOMS: atom_id res chain seq x y z
N MET A 1 15.46 11.74 -6.71
CA MET A 1 14.02 11.65 -7.01
C MET A 1 13.29 11.61 -5.68
N VAL A 2 12.22 12.38 -5.47
CA VAL A 2 11.47 12.39 -4.20
C VAL A 2 10.09 11.81 -4.45
N HIS A 3 9.67 10.87 -3.60
CA HIS A 3 8.32 10.34 -3.62
C HIS A 3 7.46 11.15 -2.65
N ARG A 4 6.67 12.07 -3.22
CA ARG A 4 5.93 13.07 -2.43
C ARG A 4 4.91 12.46 -1.46
N TYR A 5 4.31 11.34 -1.81
CA TYR A 5 3.24 10.69 -1.04
C TYR A 5 3.72 9.35 -0.43
N GLY A 6 4.97 9.30 0.04
CA GLY A 6 5.58 8.11 0.60
C GLY A 6 6.19 7.16 -0.45
N PRO A 7 6.99 6.17 -0.02
CA PRO A 7 7.67 5.25 -0.92
C PRO A 7 6.67 4.43 -1.73
N HIS A 8 6.89 4.40 -3.05
CA HIS A 8 6.12 3.59 -4.00
C HIS A 8 7.12 2.69 -4.70
N ILE A 9 6.97 1.38 -4.55
CA ILE A 9 7.86 0.38 -5.12
C ILE A 9 7.02 -0.46 -6.06
N PHE A 10 7.42 -0.58 -7.32
CA PHE A 10 6.69 -1.40 -8.26
C PHE A 10 7.17 -2.84 -8.19
N HIS A 11 6.23 -3.76 -8.05
CA HIS A 11 6.47 -5.19 -7.98
C HIS A 11 5.27 -5.93 -8.57
N THR A 12 5.50 -7.00 -9.34
CA THR A 12 4.42 -7.82 -9.91
C THR A 12 4.92 -9.20 -10.32
N ASP A 13 4.03 -10.19 -10.25
CA ASP A 13 4.21 -11.50 -10.91
C ASP A 13 3.44 -11.61 -12.24
N ASP A 14 2.65 -10.58 -12.58
CA ASP A 14 1.83 -10.51 -13.78
C ASP A 14 2.65 -9.96 -14.97
N ASP A 15 2.97 -10.85 -15.90
CA ASP A 15 3.76 -10.53 -17.10
C ASP A 15 3.04 -9.57 -18.05
N GLU A 16 1.71 -9.58 -18.10
CA GLU A 16 0.96 -8.65 -18.95
C GLU A 16 1.05 -7.23 -18.38
N ILE A 17 0.97 -7.10 -17.05
CA ILE A 17 1.16 -5.81 -16.38
C ILE A 17 2.58 -5.30 -16.53
N TRP A 18 3.58 -6.18 -16.40
CA TRP A 18 4.97 -5.82 -16.69
C TRP A 18 5.14 -5.34 -18.13
N ALA A 19 4.62 -6.10 -19.10
CA ALA A 19 4.67 -5.75 -20.52
C ALA A 19 3.92 -4.44 -20.83
N PHE A 20 2.84 -4.14 -20.11
CA PHE A 20 2.13 -2.88 -20.25
C PHE A 20 2.99 -1.71 -19.77
N VAL A 21 3.50 -1.74 -18.54
CA VAL A 21 4.24 -0.61 -17.97
C VAL A 21 5.58 -0.36 -18.65
N ALA A 22 6.21 -1.41 -19.19
CA ALA A 22 7.47 -1.32 -19.93
C ALA A 22 7.37 -0.50 -21.23
N LYS A 23 6.16 -0.27 -21.77
CA LYS A 23 5.96 0.56 -22.97
C LYS A 23 6.14 2.05 -22.72
N PHE A 24 6.04 2.47 -21.46
CA PHE A 24 5.89 3.88 -21.09
C PHE A 24 7.15 4.49 -20.44
N GLY A 25 8.27 3.75 -20.42
CA GLY A 25 9.55 4.27 -19.95
C GLY A 25 10.57 3.18 -19.63
N GLU A 26 11.79 3.59 -19.29
CA GLU A 26 12.86 2.69 -18.84
C GLU A 26 12.64 2.30 -17.36
N TRP A 27 12.76 1.01 -17.08
CA TRP A 27 12.60 0.44 -15.74
C TRP A 27 13.92 -0.12 -15.23
N MET A 28 14.35 0.38 -14.07
CA MET A 28 15.61 0.03 -13.43
C MET A 28 15.41 -1.10 -12.43
N PRO A 29 16.24 -2.17 -12.46
CA PRO A 29 16.18 -3.22 -11.46
C PRO A 29 16.33 -2.64 -10.05
N TYR A 30 15.40 -2.99 -9.17
CA TYR A 30 15.39 -2.51 -7.79
C TYR A 30 14.74 -3.54 -6.89
N ARG A 31 15.48 -4.01 -5.88
CA ARG A 31 14.94 -4.87 -4.83
C ARG A 31 14.84 -4.06 -3.55
N HIS A 32 13.64 -4.03 -2.99
CA HIS A 32 13.39 -3.23 -1.80
C HIS A 32 13.88 -3.95 -0.55
N SER A 33 14.49 -3.21 0.36
CA SER A 33 14.94 -3.72 1.65
C SER A 33 14.43 -2.80 2.74
N VAL A 34 13.92 -3.37 3.82
CA VAL A 34 13.37 -2.62 4.95
C VAL A 34 14.08 -3.10 6.20
N PHE A 35 14.37 -2.16 7.10
CA PHE A 35 14.94 -2.44 8.40
C PHE A 35 14.00 -1.94 9.50
N ALA A 36 14.17 -2.43 10.72
CA ALA A 36 13.46 -1.94 11.89
C ALA A 36 14.43 -1.67 13.04
N THR A 37 14.28 -0.56 13.73
CA THR A 37 14.96 -0.30 15.00
C THR A 37 14.03 -0.68 16.14
N VAL A 38 14.41 -1.69 16.93
CA VAL A 38 13.60 -2.24 18.03
C VAL A 38 14.47 -2.37 19.26
N GLY A 39 14.10 -1.70 20.36
CA GLY A 39 14.85 -1.76 21.62
C GLY A 39 16.32 -1.30 21.48
N GLY A 40 16.59 -0.39 20.55
CA GLY A 40 17.94 0.12 20.27
C GLY A 40 18.80 -0.74 19.32
N GLU A 41 18.27 -1.86 18.82
CA GLU A 41 18.95 -2.71 17.83
C GLU A 41 18.29 -2.65 16.45
N VAL A 42 19.06 -2.91 15.38
CA VAL A 42 18.57 -2.87 14.00
C VAL A 42 18.38 -4.28 13.46
N TYR A 43 17.22 -4.55 12.89
CA TYR A 43 16.80 -5.84 12.35
C TYR A 43 16.38 -5.74 10.88
N SER A 44 16.55 -6.82 10.11
CA SER A 44 16.02 -6.93 8.75
C SER A 44 14.50 -7.21 8.76
N LEU A 45 13.78 -6.68 7.79
CA LEU A 45 12.40 -7.04 7.49
C LEU A 45 12.24 -7.52 6.03
N PRO A 46 11.29 -8.44 5.74
CA PRO A 46 10.41 -9.13 6.68
C PRO A 46 11.19 -10.06 7.63
N VAL A 47 10.54 -10.56 8.68
CA VAL A 47 11.18 -11.46 9.65
C VAL A 47 11.76 -12.66 8.90
N ASN A 48 13.09 -12.77 8.93
CA ASN A 48 13.84 -13.80 8.23
C ASN A 48 14.81 -14.51 9.19
N LEU A 49 15.64 -15.41 8.69
CA LEU A 49 16.56 -16.19 9.53
C LEU A 49 17.58 -15.30 10.27
N LEU A 50 18.04 -14.20 9.66
CA LEU A 50 18.90 -13.23 10.32
C LEU A 50 18.19 -12.61 11.51
N THR A 51 16.97 -12.11 11.29
CA THR A 51 16.16 -11.46 12.34
C THR A 51 15.86 -12.42 13.49
N ILE A 52 15.49 -13.66 13.20
CA ILE A 52 15.23 -14.68 14.24
C ILE A 52 16.50 -14.94 15.06
N ASN A 53 17.62 -15.20 14.40
CA ASN A 53 18.89 -15.48 15.08
C ASN A 53 19.38 -14.30 15.91
N GLN A 54 19.34 -13.10 15.35
CA GLN A 54 19.75 -11.88 16.04
C GLN A 54 18.87 -11.60 17.27
N PHE A 55 17.54 -11.62 17.11
CA PHE A 55 16.60 -11.27 18.18
C PHE A 55 16.65 -12.23 19.38
N PHE A 56 17.01 -13.49 19.13
CA PHE A 56 17.13 -14.50 20.19
C PHE A 56 18.57 -14.81 20.62
N GLY A 57 19.57 -14.15 20.04
CA GLY A 57 20.99 -14.43 20.33
C GLY A 57 21.38 -15.88 19.99
N ARG A 58 20.92 -16.38 18.84
CA ARG A 58 21.11 -17.76 18.37
C ARG A 58 21.86 -17.80 17.04
N ALA A 59 22.27 -19.00 16.64
CA ALA A 59 22.88 -19.29 15.34
C ALA A 59 22.23 -20.54 14.71
N MET A 60 20.89 -20.55 14.64
CA MET A 60 20.11 -21.66 14.11
C MET A 60 20.21 -21.77 12.59
N GLY A 61 20.18 -23.00 12.09
CA GLY A 61 19.88 -23.28 10.69
C GLY A 61 18.37 -23.13 10.36
N PRO A 62 17.97 -23.14 9.07
CA PRO A 62 16.56 -23.01 8.67
C PRO A 62 15.57 -23.96 9.37
N ALA A 63 15.91 -25.25 9.47
CA ALA A 63 15.02 -26.26 10.07
C ALA A 63 14.89 -26.10 11.59
N GLU A 64 15.99 -25.74 12.26
CA GLU A 64 16.02 -25.45 13.68
C GLU A 64 15.20 -24.20 14.00
N ALA A 65 15.39 -23.13 13.23
CA ALA A 65 14.62 -21.89 13.39
C ALA A 65 13.12 -22.12 13.17
N ARG A 66 12.74 -22.98 12.22
CA ARG A 66 11.34 -23.37 12.02
C ARG A 66 10.75 -24.04 13.26
N THR A 67 11.40 -25.09 13.72
CA THR A 67 10.97 -25.83 14.93
C THR A 67 10.90 -24.91 16.14
N PHE A 68 11.89 -24.02 16.28
CA PHE A 68 11.97 -23.06 17.37
C PHE A 68 10.82 -22.05 17.32
N MET A 69 10.51 -21.47 16.15
CA MET A 69 9.40 -20.53 16.00
C MET A 69 8.05 -21.22 16.19
N GLU A 70 7.86 -22.45 15.70
CA GLU A 70 6.65 -23.25 15.91
C GLU A 70 6.37 -23.48 17.40
N ALA A 71 7.42 -23.68 18.22
CA ALA A 71 7.28 -23.82 19.67
C ALA A 71 6.87 -22.52 20.39
N LEU A 72 7.03 -21.36 19.75
CA LEU A 72 6.61 -20.05 20.28
C LEU A 72 5.21 -19.64 19.81
N GLN A 73 4.70 -20.25 18.75
CA GLN A 73 3.40 -19.92 18.17
C GLN A 73 2.26 -20.29 19.11
N VAL A 74 1.23 -19.45 19.14
CA VAL A 74 -0.01 -19.73 19.87
C VAL A 74 -0.95 -20.51 18.97
N SER A 75 -1.42 -21.68 19.42
CA SER A 75 -2.35 -22.50 18.65
C SER A 75 -3.73 -21.82 18.58
N ILE A 76 -4.03 -21.22 17.42
CA ILE A 76 -5.30 -20.55 17.13
C ILE A 76 -5.76 -21.03 15.76
N ALA A 77 -6.80 -21.87 15.73
CA ALA A 77 -7.26 -22.50 14.50
C ALA A 77 -7.79 -21.50 13.45
N ASN A 78 -8.54 -20.50 13.89
CA ASN A 78 -9.15 -19.48 13.03
C ASN A 78 -8.95 -18.09 13.63
N PRO A 79 -7.80 -17.42 13.37
CA PRO A 79 -7.55 -16.08 13.89
C PRO A 79 -8.62 -15.08 13.41
N ALA A 80 -9.31 -14.44 14.35
CA ALA A 80 -10.39 -13.50 14.07
C ALA A 80 -9.88 -12.08 13.75
N ASN A 81 -8.73 -11.71 14.34
CA ASN A 81 -8.17 -10.36 14.28
C ASN A 81 -6.66 -10.38 14.03
N PHE A 82 -6.07 -9.19 13.86
CA PHE A 82 -4.63 -9.04 13.60
C PHE A 82 -3.78 -9.62 14.72
N ARG A 83 -4.12 -9.39 16.00
CA ARG A 83 -3.33 -9.89 17.14
C ARG A 83 -3.27 -11.41 17.13
N GLU A 84 -4.41 -12.08 17.04
CA GLU A 84 -4.47 -13.54 16.98
C GLU A 84 -3.68 -14.10 15.80
N GLN A 85 -3.77 -13.46 14.64
CA GLN A 85 -3.02 -13.85 13.45
C GLN A 85 -1.50 -13.69 13.66
N ALA A 86 -1.07 -12.65 14.39
CA ALA A 86 0.34 -12.45 14.73
C ALA A 86 0.82 -13.49 15.73
N LEU A 87 0.06 -13.73 16.79
CA LEU A 87 0.41 -14.71 17.81
C LEU A 87 0.53 -16.13 17.24
N SER A 88 -0.36 -16.51 16.32
CA SER A 88 -0.28 -17.81 15.66
C SER A 88 0.87 -17.93 14.66
N MET A 89 1.46 -16.81 14.22
CA MET A 89 2.58 -16.80 13.27
C MET A 89 3.94 -16.68 13.95
N VAL A 90 4.07 -15.82 14.96
CA VAL A 90 5.36 -15.42 15.53
C VAL A 90 5.46 -15.51 17.05
N GLY A 91 4.35 -15.76 17.74
CA GLY A 91 4.30 -15.78 19.21
C GLY A 91 4.35 -14.39 19.86
N GLU A 92 4.18 -14.35 21.18
CA GLU A 92 3.96 -13.10 21.94
C GLU A 92 5.16 -12.16 21.93
N LYS A 93 6.36 -12.67 22.23
CA LYS A 93 7.57 -11.83 22.31
C LYS A 93 7.88 -11.11 21.00
N PHE A 94 7.73 -11.81 19.86
CA PHE A 94 7.97 -11.24 18.54
C PHE A 94 6.84 -10.27 18.12
N TYR A 95 5.59 -10.62 18.45
CA TYR A 95 4.44 -9.75 18.24
C TYR A 95 4.61 -8.39 18.94
N ASP A 96 4.94 -8.41 20.23
CA ASP A 96 5.11 -7.19 21.01
C ASP A 96 6.26 -6.33 20.46
N ALA A 97 7.38 -6.96 20.08
CA ALA A 97 8.56 -6.26 19.57
C ALA A 97 8.36 -5.61 18.20
N PHE A 98 7.74 -6.29 17.23
CA PHE A 98 7.72 -5.84 15.83
C PHE A 98 6.36 -5.36 15.33
N PHE A 99 5.26 -5.80 15.95
CA PHE A 99 3.94 -5.69 15.34
C PHE A 99 2.96 -4.87 16.17
N ARG A 100 2.89 -5.05 17.48
CA ARG A 100 1.85 -4.44 18.33
C ARG A 100 1.79 -2.93 18.17
N HIS A 101 2.85 -2.25 18.62
CA HIS A 101 2.89 -0.79 18.67
C HIS A 101 3.06 -0.17 17.28
N TYR A 102 3.73 -0.86 16.35
CA TYR A 102 3.77 -0.43 14.95
C TYR A 102 2.36 -0.40 14.34
N THR A 103 1.56 -1.43 14.59
CA THR A 103 0.18 -1.53 14.11
C THR A 103 -0.70 -0.47 14.76
N GLU A 104 -0.60 -0.27 16.07
CA GLU A 104 -1.32 0.80 16.78
C GLU A 104 -1.00 2.18 16.20
N LYS A 105 0.27 2.49 15.91
CA LYS A 105 0.67 3.74 15.25
C LYS A 105 0.14 3.85 13.84
N GLN A 106 0.27 2.79 13.04
CA GLN A 106 -0.13 2.77 11.64
C GLN A 106 -1.65 2.92 11.47
N TRP A 107 -2.44 2.31 12.34
CA TRP A 107 -3.90 2.20 12.18
C TRP A 107 -4.69 3.05 13.18
N GLY A 108 -4.06 3.55 14.24
CA GLY A 108 -4.72 4.32 15.29
C GLY A 108 -5.76 3.54 16.10
N VAL A 109 -5.75 2.21 16.00
CA VAL A 109 -6.68 1.30 16.69
C VAL A 109 -5.92 0.09 17.21
N ALA A 110 -6.48 -0.54 18.24
CA ALA A 110 -5.92 -1.75 18.82
C ALA A 110 -5.91 -2.90 17.78
N PRO A 111 -4.86 -3.75 17.74
CA PRO A 111 -4.77 -4.85 16.78
C PRO A 111 -5.93 -5.87 16.87
N GLU A 112 -6.60 -5.98 18.00
CA GLU A 112 -7.78 -6.81 18.22
C GLU A 112 -9.02 -6.33 17.42
N LEU A 113 -9.05 -5.04 17.06
CA LEU A 113 -10.12 -4.44 16.26
C LEU A 113 -9.85 -4.50 14.74
N LEU A 114 -8.66 -4.97 14.35
CA LEU A 114 -8.24 -5.05 12.96
C LEU A 114 -8.45 -6.45 12.39
N PRO A 115 -8.86 -6.59 11.12
CA PRO A 115 -9.06 -7.88 10.50
C PRO A 115 -7.73 -8.65 10.34
N ALA A 116 -7.77 -9.97 10.54
CA ALA A 116 -6.62 -10.86 10.37
C ALA A 116 -5.95 -10.77 8.98
N SER A 117 -6.70 -10.39 7.94
CA SER A 117 -6.20 -10.27 6.56
C SER A 117 -5.08 -9.24 6.38
N ILE A 118 -4.95 -8.26 7.28
CA ILE A 118 -3.86 -7.28 7.23
C ILE A 118 -2.50 -7.95 7.38
N LEU A 119 -2.39 -8.98 8.23
CA LEU A 119 -1.12 -9.65 8.51
C LEU A 119 -0.83 -10.84 7.59
N LYS A 120 -1.84 -11.39 6.89
CA LYS A 120 -1.65 -12.48 5.91
C LYS A 120 -0.61 -12.17 4.82
N ARG A 121 -0.26 -10.89 4.64
CA ARG A 121 0.70 -10.40 3.65
C ARG A 121 2.17 -10.44 4.10
N LEU A 122 2.46 -10.62 5.39
CA LEU A 122 3.84 -10.59 5.91
C LEU A 122 4.37 -12.02 6.14
N PRO A 123 5.29 -12.52 5.30
CA PRO A 123 5.79 -13.88 5.38
C PRO A 123 6.91 -14.01 6.43
N LEU A 124 6.87 -15.09 7.22
CA LEU A 124 8.01 -15.53 8.02
C LEU A 124 8.95 -16.36 7.14
N ARG A 125 10.22 -15.96 7.04
CA ARG A 125 11.20 -16.62 6.18
C ARG A 125 12.24 -17.37 6.97
N PHE A 126 12.41 -18.66 6.69
CA PHE A 126 13.50 -19.47 7.23
C PHE A 126 14.70 -19.49 6.26
N SER A 127 15.07 -18.32 5.75
CA SER A 127 16.24 -18.09 4.90
C SER A 127 16.81 -16.69 5.18
N TYR A 128 17.98 -16.36 4.61
CA TYR A 128 18.58 -15.03 4.71
C TYR A 128 18.08 -14.03 3.65
N ASP A 129 17.04 -14.39 2.89
CA ASP A 129 16.45 -13.48 1.90
C ASP A 129 15.73 -12.31 2.58
N SER A 130 16.28 -11.11 2.44
CA SER A 130 15.76 -9.85 2.98
C SER A 130 14.94 -9.03 1.97
N ASN A 131 14.67 -9.56 0.77
CA ASN A 131 13.91 -8.83 -0.24
C ASN A 131 12.48 -8.57 0.23
N TYR A 132 12.03 -7.33 0.36
CA TYR A 132 10.75 -7.07 1.02
C TYR A 132 9.53 -7.67 0.28
N PHE A 133 9.61 -7.75 -1.05
CA PHE A 133 8.58 -8.36 -1.89
C PHE A 133 9.05 -9.69 -2.48
N HIS A 134 8.13 -10.63 -2.65
CA HIS A 134 8.41 -11.93 -3.26
C HIS A 134 8.27 -11.98 -4.78
N HIS A 135 7.61 -10.97 -5.35
CA HIS A 135 7.33 -10.90 -6.78
C HIS A 135 8.61 -10.97 -7.61
N ARG A 136 8.54 -11.65 -8.77
CA ARG A 136 9.65 -11.83 -9.70
C ARG A 136 10.08 -10.51 -10.33
N GLN A 137 9.14 -9.72 -10.82
CA GLN A 137 9.43 -8.42 -11.42
C GLN A 137 9.43 -7.36 -10.32
N GLN A 138 10.58 -6.75 -10.06
CA GLN A 138 10.72 -5.61 -9.15
C GLN A 138 11.62 -4.58 -9.79
N ALA A 139 11.07 -3.38 -9.97
CA ALA A 139 11.76 -2.33 -10.68
C ALA A 139 11.23 -0.97 -10.27
N MET A 140 11.95 0.05 -10.68
CA MET A 140 11.58 1.44 -10.47
C MET A 140 11.73 2.20 -11.79
N PRO A 141 10.81 3.11 -12.12
CA PRO A 141 10.94 3.90 -13.35
C PRO A 141 12.15 4.83 -13.24
N ARG A 142 13.04 4.79 -14.24
CA ARG A 142 14.30 5.53 -14.26
C ARG A 142 14.10 7.02 -13.98
N ASP A 143 13.08 7.59 -14.60
CA ASP A 143 12.73 9.02 -14.56
C ASP A 143 11.52 9.31 -13.65
N GLY A 144 11.07 8.31 -12.88
CA GLY A 144 10.01 8.45 -11.89
C GLY A 144 8.61 8.20 -12.42
N TYR A 145 7.67 7.95 -11.51
CA TYR A 145 6.28 7.58 -11.87
C TYR A 145 5.53 8.68 -12.62
N THR A 146 5.85 9.95 -12.38
CA THR A 146 5.22 11.06 -13.13
C THR A 146 5.52 10.97 -14.62
N ALA A 147 6.74 10.58 -15.02
CA ALA A 147 7.11 10.40 -16.42
C ALA A 147 6.32 9.23 -17.05
N ILE A 148 6.18 8.11 -16.33
CA ILE A 148 5.36 6.97 -16.76
C ILE A 148 3.90 7.38 -16.98
N VAL A 149 3.29 8.06 -16.00
CA VAL A 149 1.87 8.48 -16.09
C VAL A 149 1.68 9.50 -17.21
N ALA A 150 2.61 10.44 -17.39
CA ALA A 150 2.56 11.40 -18.49
C ALA A 150 2.59 10.68 -19.85
N ALA A 151 3.46 9.67 -20.02
CA ALA A 151 3.53 8.87 -21.24
C ALA A 151 2.26 8.03 -21.48
N ILE A 152 1.61 7.53 -20.43
CA ILE A 152 0.31 6.83 -20.55
C ILE A 152 -0.79 7.78 -21.04
N LEU A 153 -0.78 9.03 -20.59
CA LEU A 153 -1.78 10.04 -20.92
C LEU A 153 -1.50 10.78 -22.24
N ASP A 154 -0.32 10.61 -22.84
CA ASP A 154 0.07 11.25 -24.10
C ASP A 154 -0.61 10.60 -25.31
N HIS A 155 -1.88 10.94 -25.50
CA HIS A 155 -2.67 10.44 -26.60
C HIS A 155 -3.62 11.53 -27.12
N ARG A 156 -3.74 11.66 -28.45
CA ARG A 156 -4.53 12.71 -29.11
C ARG A 156 -6.01 12.78 -28.73
N HIS A 157 -6.55 11.71 -28.13
CA HIS A 157 -7.94 11.61 -27.69
C HIS A 157 -8.11 11.78 -26.17
N ILE A 158 -7.04 12.14 -25.45
CA ILE A 158 -7.06 12.38 -24.01
C ILE A 158 -6.81 13.87 -23.78
N GLU A 159 -7.76 14.53 -23.12
CA GLU A 159 -7.57 15.86 -22.56
C GLU A 159 -7.28 15.73 -21.06
N VAL A 160 -6.22 16.39 -20.58
CA VAL A 160 -5.86 16.40 -19.16
C VAL A 160 -6.13 17.79 -18.58
N ARG A 161 -7.02 17.86 -17.58
CA ARG A 161 -7.31 19.09 -16.83
C ARG A 161 -6.90 18.91 -15.37
N LEU A 162 -6.09 19.83 -14.87
CA LEU A 162 -5.57 19.85 -13.49
C LEU A 162 -6.12 21.05 -12.72
N GLY A 163 -6.07 21.00 -11.39
CA GLY A 163 -6.54 22.09 -10.53
C GLY A 163 -8.08 22.20 -10.44
N ILE A 164 -8.80 21.16 -10.87
CA ILE A 164 -10.26 21.11 -10.90
C ILE A 164 -10.78 19.89 -10.14
N CYS A 165 -11.94 20.05 -9.48
CA CYS A 165 -12.68 18.94 -8.89
C CYS A 165 -13.72 18.43 -9.89
N ALA A 166 -13.85 17.11 -10.01
CA ALA A 166 -14.81 16.50 -10.94
C ALA A 166 -16.26 16.92 -10.62
N GLU A 167 -16.59 17.08 -9.35
CA GLU A 167 -17.92 17.49 -8.88
C GLU A 167 -18.28 18.95 -9.22
N ALA A 168 -17.30 19.76 -9.63
CA ALA A 168 -17.50 21.15 -10.05
C ALA A 168 -17.67 21.31 -11.58
N LEU A 169 -17.56 20.21 -12.35
CA LEU A 169 -17.74 20.24 -13.79
C LEU A 169 -19.24 20.35 -14.13
N THR A 170 -19.58 21.24 -15.07
CA THR A 170 -20.94 21.38 -15.62
C THR A 170 -21.13 20.64 -16.93
N GLU A 171 -20.05 20.06 -17.48
CA GLU A 171 -20.05 19.31 -18.73
C GLU A 171 -20.74 17.95 -18.55
N THR A 172 -21.36 17.48 -19.63
CA THR A 172 -21.99 16.16 -19.67
C THR A 172 -21.11 15.18 -20.44
N PHE A 173 -20.98 13.97 -19.92
CA PHE A 173 -20.25 12.87 -20.55
C PHE A 173 -21.19 11.68 -20.76
N ASP A 174 -20.98 10.92 -21.84
CA ASP A 174 -21.76 9.69 -22.11
C ASP A 174 -21.59 8.65 -20.99
N HIS A 175 -20.40 8.59 -20.39
CA HIS A 175 -20.09 7.73 -19.25
C HIS A 175 -18.94 8.31 -18.43
N THR A 176 -18.93 8.05 -17.11
CA THR A 176 -17.88 8.51 -16.19
C THR A 176 -17.17 7.33 -15.54
N PHE A 177 -15.84 7.33 -15.58
CA PHE A 177 -15.02 6.43 -14.76
C PHE A 177 -14.50 7.19 -13.54
N TYR A 178 -15.00 6.85 -12.35
CA TYR A 178 -14.70 7.59 -11.12
C TYR A 178 -13.73 6.81 -10.22
N SER A 179 -12.55 7.36 -9.99
CA SER A 179 -11.50 6.79 -9.12
C SER A 179 -11.31 7.51 -7.79
N GLY A 180 -12.11 8.56 -7.53
CA GLY A 180 -12.17 9.25 -6.24
C GLY A 180 -12.93 8.46 -5.17
N GLY A 181 -13.03 8.99 -3.94
CA GLY A 181 -13.75 8.32 -2.85
C GLY A 181 -15.24 8.15 -3.16
N ILE A 182 -15.77 6.93 -3.01
CA ILE A 182 -17.18 6.65 -3.29
C ILE A 182 -18.14 7.46 -2.41
N ASP A 183 -17.77 7.69 -1.16
CA ASP A 183 -18.49 8.56 -0.23
C ASP A 183 -18.48 10.02 -0.70
N ARG A 184 -17.34 10.53 -1.17
CA ARG A 184 -17.21 11.86 -1.77
C ARG A 184 -18.11 12.04 -2.99
N TYR A 185 -18.18 11.06 -3.88
CA TYR A 185 -19.06 11.11 -5.05
C TYR A 185 -20.52 11.38 -4.66
N PHE A 186 -20.96 10.80 -3.55
CA PHE A 186 -22.32 10.96 -3.01
C PHE A 186 -22.43 12.09 -1.96
N ASP A 187 -21.49 13.04 -1.96
CA ASP A 187 -21.43 14.17 -1.03
C ASP A 187 -21.55 13.75 0.44
N TYR A 188 -20.94 12.61 0.79
CA TYR A 188 -20.91 12.07 2.15
C TYR A 188 -22.29 11.88 2.80
N ARG A 189 -23.37 11.78 2.00
CA ARG A 189 -24.76 11.76 2.48
C ARG A 189 -25.13 10.61 3.43
N LEU A 190 -24.32 9.54 3.49
CA LEU A 190 -24.48 8.43 4.43
C LEU A 190 -23.46 8.45 5.57
N GLY A 191 -22.50 9.38 5.56
CA GLY A 191 -21.33 9.43 6.46
C GLY A 191 -20.01 9.29 5.71
N GLU A 192 -18.89 9.47 6.40
CA GLU A 192 -17.54 9.37 5.85
C GLU A 192 -16.97 7.96 6.05
N LEU A 193 -16.40 7.37 5.00
CA LEU A 193 -15.69 6.10 5.14
C LEU A 193 -14.36 6.33 5.87
N GLY A 194 -14.01 5.46 6.81
CA GLY A 194 -12.79 5.60 7.58
C GLY A 194 -11.52 5.47 6.71
N TYR A 195 -10.59 6.41 6.85
CA TYR A 195 -9.26 6.31 6.24
C TYR A 195 -8.19 6.74 7.24
N ARG A 196 -6.98 6.20 7.07
CA ARG A 196 -5.75 6.80 7.57
C ARG A 196 -5.18 7.76 6.55
N THR A 197 -4.65 8.86 7.04
CA THR A 197 -3.79 9.78 6.30
C THR A 197 -2.35 9.69 6.79
N LEU A 198 -1.43 10.26 6.02
CA LEU A 198 -0.02 10.33 6.36
C LEU A 198 0.42 11.80 6.36
N ARG A 199 1.07 12.22 7.45
CA ARG A 199 1.82 13.45 7.51
C ARG A 199 3.30 13.14 7.39
N PHE A 200 3.98 13.85 6.50
CA PHE A 200 5.41 13.69 6.28
C PHE A 200 6.15 14.93 6.79
N GLU A 201 7.11 14.72 7.69
CA GLU A 201 8.06 15.73 8.12
C GLU A 201 9.36 15.56 7.33
N GLU A 202 9.77 16.61 6.63
CA GLU A 202 11.00 16.57 5.84
C GLU A 202 12.21 16.80 6.74
N VAL A 203 13.14 15.84 6.73
CA VAL A 203 14.45 15.96 7.36
C VAL A 203 15.51 16.07 6.27
N ARG A 204 16.34 17.12 6.34
CA ARG A 204 17.47 17.33 5.43
C ARG A 204 18.79 16.96 6.09
N GLY A 205 19.38 15.86 5.65
CA GLY A 205 20.71 15.42 6.08
C GLY A 205 21.82 16.11 5.29
N ALA A 206 22.97 16.34 5.92
CA ALA A 206 24.18 16.79 5.23
C ALA A 206 24.78 15.69 4.32
N ASP A 207 24.56 14.43 4.71
CA ASP A 207 25.02 13.21 4.05
C ASP A 207 23.90 12.15 4.04
N ASP A 208 24.26 10.89 3.77
CA ASP A 208 23.41 9.71 3.97
C ASP A 208 22.98 9.62 5.45
N VAL A 209 21.68 9.53 5.71
CA VAL A 209 21.11 9.66 7.07
C VAL A 209 20.78 8.30 7.66
N LEU A 210 20.17 7.43 6.87
CA LEU A 210 19.71 6.10 7.28
C LEU A 210 20.62 4.99 6.75
N GLY A 211 21.32 5.22 5.64
CA GLY A 211 22.07 4.17 4.93
C GLY A 211 21.20 3.11 4.27
N CYS A 212 19.87 3.30 4.26
CA CYS A 212 18.89 2.36 3.72
C CYS A 212 17.63 3.10 3.21
N PRO A 213 16.81 2.50 2.35
CA PRO A 213 15.63 3.19 1.81
C PRO A 213 14.53 3.40 2.84
N VAL A 214 14.32 2.45 3.76
CA VAL A 214 13.27 2.53 4.79
C VAL A 214 13.75 1.94 6.10
N MET A 215 13.58 2.71 7.18
CA MET A 215 13.74 2.27 8.57
C MET A 215 12.41 2.40 9.31
N ASN A 216 11.86 1.27 9.77
CA ASN A 216 10.68 1.22 10.62
C ASN A 216 11.07 1.41 12.10
N PHE A 217 10.16 1.98 12.88
CA PHE A 217 10.33 2.16 14.32
C PHE A 217 9.09 1.60 15.01
N PRO A 218 9.05 0.30 15.38
CA PRO A 218 7.91 -0.27 16.08
C PRO A 218 7.78 0.19 17.54
N ASP A 219 8.86 0.61 18.19
CA ASP A 219 8.86 0.95 19.62
C ASP A 219 7.79 2.02 20.00
N PRO A 220 7.11 1.88 21.14
CA PRO A 220 5.96 2.72 21.51
C PRO A 220 6.32 4.18 21.82
N ASP A 221 7.56 4.45 22.23
CA ASP A 221 8.06 5.79 22.54
C ASP A 221 8.47 6.60 21.29
N VAL A 222 8.51 5.96 20.11
CA VAL A 222 8.78 6.64 18.84
C VAL A 222 7.46 7.04 18.15
N PRO A 223 7.15 8.34 17.99
CA PRO A 223 5.82 8.78 17.54
C PRO A 223 5.58 8.62 16.02
N TRP A 224 6.61 8.40 15.21
CA TRP A 224 6.48 8.11 13.78
C TRP A 224 6.50 6.60 13.51
N THR A 225 5.94 6.17 12.38
CA THR A 225 5.95 4.76 11.97
C THR A 225 7.29 4.37 11.36
N ARG A 226 7.79 5.19 10.43
CA ARG A 226 9.03 4.92 9.69
C ARG A 226 9.67 6.19 9.17
N MET A 227 10.92 6.05 8.76
CA MET A 227 11.66 7.04 7.99
C MET A 227 12.02 6.47 6.61
N THR A 228 11.94 7.29 5.57
CA THR A 228 12.25 6.91 4.18
C THR A 228 13.30 7.86 3.60
N GLU A 229 14.45 7.33 3.18
CA GLU A 229 15.51 8.12 2.56
C GLU A 229 15.49 7.94 1.04
N HIS A 230 15.10 9.01 0.35
CA HIS A 230 14.71 8.92 -1.06
C HIS A 230 15.83 8.56 -2.04
N ARG A 231 17.08 8.89 -1.72
CA ARG A 231 18.21 8.56 -2.60
C ARG A 231 18.36 7.06 -2.81
N HIS A 232 18.02 6.26 -1.79
CA HIS A 232 18.10 4.80 -1.84
C HIS A 232 16.93 4.16 -2.59
N LEU A 233 15.92 4.94 -2.99
CA LEU A 233 14.86 4.49 -3.91
C LEU A 233 15.25 4.65 -5.38
N SER A 234 16.39 5.29 -5.66
CA SER A 234 16.90 5.48 -7.03
C SER A 234 18.43 5.30 -7.08
N PRO A 235 18.96 4.12 -6.72
CA PRO A 235 20.40 3.90 -6.56
C PRO A 235 21.21 4.08 -7.86
N TRP A 236 20.58 4.00 -9.04
CA TRP A 236 21.23 4.29 -10.32
C TRP A 236 21.53 5.78 -10.54
N LEU A 237 20.88 6.67 -9.78
CA LEU A 237 21.13 8.11 -9.86
C LEU A 237 22.33 8.47 -8.99
N LYS A 238 23.37 9.03 -9.60
CA LYS A 238 24.46 9.68 -8.85
C LYS A 238 23.92 10.95 -8.18
N PRO A 239 24.01 11.09 -6.85
CA PRO A 239 23.55 12.29 -6.17
C PRO A 239 24.30 13.52 -6.67
N LYS A 240 23.57 14.58 -7.04
CA LYS A 240 24.18 15.89 -7.39
C LYS A 240 24.77 16.62 -6.17
N SER A 241 24.44 16.17 -4.97
CA SER A 241 24.87 16.73 -3.70
C SER A 241 24.96 15.62 -2.66
N ARG A 242 25.82 15.83 -1.66
CA ARG A 242 25.91 14.98 -0.47
C ARG A 242 24.62 14.97 0.34
N ARG A 243 23.85 16.06 0.29
CA ARG A 243 22.60 16.22 1.05
C ARG A 243 21.57 15.15 0.74
N SER A 244 20.88 14.71 1.78
CA SER A 244 19.79 13.75 1.67
C SER A 244 18.45 14.34 2.11
N ILE A 245 17.38 13.78 1.57
CA ILE A 245 16.00 14.11 1.91
C ILE A 245 15.39 12.85 2.48
N VAL A 246 14.92 12.95 3.73
CA VAL A 246 14.27 11.88 4.45
C VAL A 246 12.87 12.32 4.83
N TRP A 247 11.88 11.48 4.56
CA TRP A 247 10.57 11.63 5.17
C TRP A 247 10.54 10.91 6.50
N LYS A 248 10.10 11.60 7.55
CA LYS A 248 9.62 10.99 8.78
C LYS A 248 8.08 10.92 8.70
N GLU A 249 7.54 9.71 8.73
CA GLU A 249 6.13 9.43 8.42
C GLU A 249 5.30 9.24 9.69
N PHE A 250 4.23 10.02 9.82
CA PHE A 250 3.25 9.91 10.90
C PHE A 250 1.91 9.48 10.32
N SER A 251 1.31 8.45 10.91
CA SER A 251 -0.04 8.02 10.53
C SER A 251 -1.08 8.69 11.42
N GLU A 252 -2.11 9.25 10.81
CA GLU A 252 -3.17 10.00 11.47
C GLU A 252 -4.54 9.58 10.92
N SER A 253 -5.63 9.89 11.65
CA SER A 253 -6.97 9.71 11.09
C SER A 253 -7.21 10.74 10.00
N ALA A 254 -7.71 10.31 8.85
CA ALA A 254 -8.06 11.24 7.79
C ALA A 254 -9.25 12.11 8.22
N VAL A 255 -9.24 13.37 7.76
CA VAL A 255 -10.38 14.29 7.85
C VAL A 255 -10.80 14.70 6.45
N ARG A 256 -12.05 15.14 6.29
CA ARG A 256 -12.57 15.64 5.03
C ARG A 256 -11.63 16.66 4.38
N GLY A 257 -11.39 16.48 3.08
CA GLY A 257 -10.49 17.33 2.29
C GLY A 257 -8.99 16.98 2.43
N GLY A 258 -8.62 16.11 3.36
CA GLY A 258 -7.26 15.57 3.48
C GLY A 258 -6.94 14.49 2.45
N ALA A 259 -5.66 14.15 2.33
CA ALA A 259 -5.21 13.05 1.50
C ALA A 259 -5.59 11.70 2.12
N LEU A 260 -6.16 10.80 1.33
CA LEU A 260 -6.60 9.47 1.77
C LEU A 260 -5.56 8.43 1.38
N PHE A 261 -5.02 7.68 2.35
CA PHE A 261 -3.96 6.69 2.10
C PHE A 261 -4.43 5.26 2.29
N TYR A 262 -4.85 4.89 3.51
CA TYR A 262 -5.22 3.51 3.85
C TYR A 262 -6.70 3.44 4.24
N PRO A 263 -7.55 2.68 3.51
CA PRO A 263 -8.94 2.48 3.92
C PRO A 263 -8.99 1.69 5.23
N LEU A 264 -9.75 2.20 6.20
CA LEU A 264 -10.12 1.45 7.40
C LEU A 264 -11.30 0.57 7.04
N ARG A 265 -11.15 -0.75 7.18
CA ARG A 265 -12.25 -1.71 6.99
C ARG A 265 -12.65 -2.28 8.34
N LEU A 266 -13.04 -1.39 9.25
CA LEU A 266 -13.66 -1.79 10.52
C LEU A 266 -15.10 -2.24 10.25
N ALA A 267 -15.71 -2.98 11.20
CA ALA A 267 -17.08 -3.50 11.02
C ALA A 267 -18.13 -2.39 10.75
N SER A 268 -17.95 -1.20 11.32
CA SER A 268 -18.78 -0.03 11.03
C SER A 268 -18.60 0.48 9.60
N ASP A 269 -17.36 0.50 9.11
CA ASP A 269 -17.03 0.93 7.75
C ASP A 269 -17.57 -0.04 6.70
N GLU A 270 -17.60 -1.34 7.00
CA GLU A 270 -18.15 -2.36 6.09
C GLU A 270 -19.64 -2.11 5.80
N ARG A 271 -20.46 -1.85 6.83
CA ARG A 271 -21.89 -1.52 6.65
C ARG A 271 -22.11 -0.22 5.88
N LEU A 272 -21.29 0.80 6.15
CA LEU A 272 -21.36 2.07 5.44
C LEU A 272 -20.97 1.90 3.96
N LEU A 273 -19.91 1.14 3.69
CA LEU A 273 -19.47 0.81 2.34
C LEU A 273 -20.55 0.03 1.56
N GLU A 274 -21.20 -0.95 2.18
CA GLU A 274 -22.32 -1.68 1.57
C GLU A 274 -23.45 -0.74 1.14
N ALA A 275 -23.80 0.24 1.99
CA ALA A 275 -24.83 1.23 1.67
C ALA A 275 -24.43 2.14 0.49
N TYR A 276 -23.16 2.56 0.43
CA TYR A 276 -22.63 3.32 -0.72
C TYR A 276 -22.56 2.49 -1.99
N VAL A 277 -22.14 1.22 -1.93
CA VAL A 277 -22.14 0.30 -3.07
C VAL A 277 -23.55 0.10 -3.60
N ALA A 278 -24.55 0.01 -2.73
CA ALA A 278 -25.95 -0.07 -3.14
C ALA A 278 -26.43 1.20 -3.85
N LEU A 279 -25.97 2.40 -3.44
CA LEU A 279 -26.23 3.64 -4.16
C LEU A 279 -25.56 3.66 -5.53
N ALA A 280 -24.27 3.32 -5.59
CA ALA A 280 -23.50 3.26 -6.83
C ALA A 280 -24.11 2.31 -7.86
N ARG A 281 -24.61 1.15 -7.45
CA ARG A 281 -25.30 0.19 -8.35
C ARG A 281 -26.58 0.72 -8.97
N ARG A 282 -27.21 1.74 -8.38
CA ARG A 282 -28.39 2.41 -8.92
C ARG A 282 -28.05 3.66 -9.76
N GLN A 283 -26.80 4.09 -9.75
CA GLN A 283 -26.33 5.24 -10.51
C GLN A 283 -26.01 4.80 -11.94
N ALA A 284 -26.77 5.31 -12.91
CA ALA A 284 -26.49 5.09 -14.33
C ALA A 284 -25.34 5.98 -14.81
N GLY A 285 -24.61 5.51 -15.84
CA GLY A 285 -23.57 6.29 -16.52
C GLY A 285 -22.26 6.46 -15.75
N VAL A 286 -22.05 5.70 -14.66
CA VAL A 286 -20.83 5.81 -13.84
C VAL A 286 -20.29 4.42 -13.49
N THR A 287 -18.98 4.24 -13.63
CA THR A 287 -18.23 3.08 -13.14
C THR A 287 -17.20 3.53 -12.11
N PHE A 288 -17.26 2.95 -10.91
CA PHE A 288 -16.33 3.20 -9.82
C PHE A 288 -15.18 2.20 -9.87
N PHE A 289 -13.95 2.67 -9.67
CA PHE A 289 -12.76 1.83 -9.70
C PHE A 289 -11.60 2.39 -8.87
N GLY A 290 -10.49 1.64 -8.79
CA GLY A 290 -9.29 2.04 -8.07
C GLY A 290 -9.40 1.92 -6.55
N ARG A 291 -8.38 2.44 -5.86
CA ARG A 291 -8.26 2.37 -4.39
C ARG A 291 -9.41 3.09 -3.68
N LEU A 292 -9.73 4.32 -4.09
CA LEU A 292 -10.71 5.16 -3.39
C LEU A 292 -12.15 4.86 -3.84
N GLY A 293 -12.37 4.66 -5.14
CA GLY A 293 -13.70 4.36 -5.69
C GLY A 293 -14.26 3.01 -5.22
N CYS A 294 -13.38 2.09 -4.85
CA CYS A 294 -13.77 0.79 -4.28
C CYS A 294 -13.41 0.64 -2.79
N HIS A 295 -12.92 1.68 -2.12
CA HIS A 295 -12.48 1.62 -0.72
C HIS A 295 -11.59 0.40 -0.40
N ALA A 296 -10.57 0.17 -1.24
CA ALA A 296 -9.79 -1.06 -1.25
C ALA A 296 -8.29 -0.78 -1.17
N TYR A 297 -7.57 -1.52 -0.34
CA TYR A 297 -6.11 -1.43 -0.28
C TYR A 297 -5.46 -2.30 -1.36
N ILE A 298 -5.04 -1.65 -2.45
CA ILE A 298 -4.41 -2.27 -3.61
C ILE A 298 -3.07 -1.61 -3.95
N ASP A 299 -2.14 -2.43 -4.42
CA ASP A 299 -0.84 -2.02 -4.96
C ASP A 299 -0.97 -1.53 -6.41
N MET A 300 0.12 -0.98 -6.97
CA MET A 300 0.12 -0.34 -8.28
C MET A 300 -0.19 -1.32 -9.43
N ASP A 301 0.40 -2.51 -9.39
CA ASP A 301 0.16 -3.58 -10.36
C ASP A 301 -1.31 -4.02 -10.37
N ALA A 302 -1.89 -4.24 -9.19
CA ALA A 302 -3.31 -4.57 -9.04
C ALA A 302 -4.22 -3.42 -9.51
N ALA A 303 -3.84 -2.16 -9.27
CA ALA A 303 -4.59 -1.02 -9.79
C ALA A 303 -4.57 -0.95 -11.32
N ILE A 304 -3.43 -1.22 -11.95
CA ILE A 304 -3.29 -1.26 -13.41
C ILE A 304 -4.10 -2.41 -13.99
N ARG A 305 -3.99 -3.62 -13.43
CA ARG A 305 -4.81 -4.78 -13.83
C ARG A 305 -6.29 -4.43 -13.79
N ARG A 306 -6.77 -3.90 -12.66
CA ARG A 306 -8.18 -3.54 -12.51
C ARG A 306 -8.62 -2.49 -13.54
N ALA A 307 -7.76 -1.54 -13.89
CA ALA A 307 -8.06 -0.54 -14.92
C ALA A 307 -8.14 -1.16 -16.32
N ILE A 308 -7.22 -2.06 -16.68
CA ILE A 308 -7.23 -2.79 -17.96
C ILE A 308 -8.52 -3.62 -18.08
N ASP A 309 -8.85 -4.40 -17.05
CA ASP A 309 -10.07 -5.21 -17.05
C ASP A 309 -11.33 -4.33 -17.14
N THR A 310 -11.33 -3.19 -16.45
CA THR A 310 -12.44 -2.23 -16.50
C THR A 310 -12.60 -1.63 -17.90
N ALA A 311 -11.50 -1.27 -18.55
CA ALA A 311 -11.51 -0.77 -19.91
C ALA A 311 -12.01 -1.83 -20.90
N ALA A 312 -11.60 -3.09 -20.76
CA ALA A 312 -12.05 -4.18 -21.62
C ALA A 312 -13.57 -4.39 -21.53
N VAL A 313 -14.12 -4.46 -20.32
CA VAL A 313 -15.57 -4.57 -20.10
C VAL A 313 -16.32 -3.36 -20.66
N ALA A 314 -15.77 -2.16 -20.50
CA ALA A 314 -16.39 -0.95 -21.02
C ALA A 314 -16.43 -0.93 -22.55
N VAL A 315 -15.33 -1.28 -23.22
CA VAL A 315 -15.24 -1.37 -24.68
C VAL A 315 -16.28 -2.35 -25.23
N GLU A 316 -16.42 -3.52 -24.60
CA GLU A 316 -17.42 -4.52 -25.00
C GLU A 316 -18.86 -4.02 -24.77
N ALA A 317 -19.13 -3.35 -23.65
CA ALA A 317 -20.44 -2.78 -23.35
C ALA A 317 -20.81 -1.71 -24.39
N PHE A 318 -19.92 -0.76 -24.67
CA PHE A 318 -20.16 0.32 -25.63
C PHE A 318 -20.34 -0.22 -27.05
N ALA A 319 -19.52 -1.18 -27.49
CA ALA A 319 -19.67 -1.81 -28.80
C ALA A 319 -21.03 -2.52 -28.97
N GLY A 320 -21.60 -3.02 -27.87
CA GLY A 320 -22.93 -3.64 -27.83
C GLY A 320 -24.09 -2.68 -27.53
N GLY A 321 -23.87 -1.36 -27.49
CA GLY A 321 -24.91 -0.38 -27.15
C GLY A 321 -25.43 -0.48 -25.72
N ARG A 322 -24.64 -1.02 -24.78
CA ARG A 322 -24.96 -1.18 -23.36
C ARG A 322 -24.14 -0.21 -22.51
N CYS A 323 -24.61 0.06 -21.30
CA CYS A 323 -23.84 0.78 -20.29
C CYS A 323 -22.90 -0.17 -19.54
N PRO A 324 -21.63 0.21 -19.30
CA PRO A 324 -20.75 -0.51 -18.38
C PRO A 324 -21.36 -0.59 -16.96
N PRO A 325 -21.06 -1.64 -16.18
CA PRO A 325 -21.57 -1.78 -14.83
C PRO A 325 -20.95 -0.75 -13.87
N ALA A 326 -21.63 -0.47 -12.76
CA ALA A 326 -21.11 0.42 -11.71
C ALA A 326 -19.78 -0.07 -11.11
N PHE A 327 -19.54 -1.38 -11.11
CA PHE A 327 -18.29 -1.99 -10.69
C PHE A 327 -17.99 -3.19 -11.59
N VAL A 328 -16.75 -3.27 -12.08
CA VAL A 328 -16.23 -4.46 -12.77
C VAL A 328 -15.63 -5.45 -11.77
N HIS A 329 -15.01 -4.94 -10.71
CA HIS A 329 -14.40 -5.71 -9.63
C HIS A 329 -15.29 -5.68 -8.39
N HIS A 330 -15.34 -6.78 -7.63
CA HIS A 330 -16.20 -6.87 -6.45
C HIS A 330 -15.78 -5.85 -5.37
N PRO A 331 -16.57 -4.78 -5.12
CA PRO A 331 -16.13 -3.67 -4.28
C PRO A 331 -16.14 -4.00 -2.78
N LEU A 332 -16.84 -5.07 -2.38
CA LEU A 332 -16.87 -5.54 -1.00
C LEU A 332 -15.82 -6.61 -0.71
N GLY A 333 -15.08 -7.07 -1.73
CA GLY A 333 -14.08 -8.11 -1.58
C GLY A 333 -13.00 -7.69 -0.58
N LYS A 334 -12.63 -8.58 0.34
CA LYS A 334 -11.42 -8.41 1.16
C LYS A 334 -10.25 -8.81 0.26
N ALA A 335 -9.44 -7.82 -0.13
CA ALA A 335 -8.30 -7.98 -1.03
C ALA A 335 -7.24 -8.94 -0.48
#